data_AF-A0A0D5CQW0-F1
#
_entry.id   AF-A0A0D5CQW0-F1
#
_cell.length_a   1.000
_cell.length_b   1.000
_cell.length_c   1.000
_cell.angle_alpha   90.00
_cell.angle_beta   90.00
_cell.angle_gamma   90.00
#
_symmetry.space_group_name_H-M   'P 1'
#
loop_
_entity.id
_entity.type
_entity.pdbx_description
1 polymer ?
#
loop_
_entity_poly.entity_id
_entity_poly.type
_entity_poly.pdbx_seq_one_letter_code
_entity_poly.pdbx_strand_id
1 'polypeptide(L)'
;IIFFHDHTLIILMMITILVGYLMLNLFFNKFNNRFLLEGQSIELIWTILPAITLIFIAMPSLRLLYLLDELNNPLITMKIIGHQWYWSYEYSDFNNIEFDSYMIQTNELKNDSFRLLDVDNRIILPMNNQIRILVTANDVIHSWTVPSLGVKIDATPGRLNQSNFFLNRPGVFFGQCSEICGANHSFMPIVIESVLMENFLNWIN
;
A
#
# COMPACT_ATOMS: atom_id res chain seq x y z
N ILE A 1 -8.82 -5.13 1.94
CA ILE A 1 -8.53 -3.68 2.07
C ILE A 1 -9.69 -2.83 1.55
N ILE A 2 -10.08 -2.92 0.27
CA ILE A 2 -11.17 -2.09 -0.32
C ILE A 2 -12.47 -2.16 0.50
N PHE A 3 -12.99 -3.35 0.80
CA PHE A 3 -14.20 -3.49 1.62
C PHE A 3 -14.09 -2.87 3.03
N PHE A 4 -12.91 -2.92 3.64
CA PHE A 4 -12.68 -2.30 4.94
C PHE A 4 -12.66 -0.77 4.81
N HIS A 5 -11.99 -0.25 3.78
CA HIS A 5 -12.02 1.17 3.45
C HIS A 5 -13.45 1.67 3.25
N ASP A 6 -14.26 0.99 2.44
CA ASP A 6 -15.65 1.40 2.17
C ASP A 6 -16.52 1.37 3.43
N HIS A 7 -16.37 0.34 4.27
CA HIS A 7 -17.02 0.26 5.58
C HIS A 7 -16.67 1.46 6.47
N THR A 8 -15.38 1.80 6.57
CA THR A 8 -14.95 2.97 7.35
C THR A 8 -15.43 4.29 6.75
N LEU A 9 -15.41 4.42 5.42
CA LEU A 9 -15.83 5.62 4.70
C LEU A 9 -17.32 5.90 4.92
N ILE A 10 -18.16 4.87 4.91
CA ILE A 10 -19.60 5.00 5.19
C ILE A 10 -19.82 5.57 6.61
N ILE A 11 -19.11 5.06 7.61
CA ILE A 11 -19.21 5.54 8.99
C ILE A 11 -18.74 7.00 9.09
N LEU A 12 -17.59 7.33 8.49
CA LEU A 12 -17.06 8.69 8.48
C LEU A 12 -18.01 9.66 7.76
N MET A 13 -18.61 9.25 6.64
CA MET A 13 -19.59 10.05 5.91
C MET A 13 -20.85 10.31 6.74
N MET A 14 -21.36 9.30 7.48
CA MET A 14 -22.50 9.51 8.37
C MET A 14 -22.18 10.53 9.47
N ILE A 15 -20.99 10.46 10.07
CA ILE A 15 -20.56 11.40 11.12
C ILE A 15 -20.40 12.81 10.54
N THR A 16 -19.76 12.97 9.38
CA THR A 16 -19.56 14.29 8.76
C THR A 16 -20.87 14.93 8.34
N ILE A 17 -21.82 14.17 7.79
CA ILE A 17 -23.16 14.66 7.45
C ILE A 17 -23.92 15.07 8.72
N LEU A 18 -23.87 14.26 9.79
CA LEU A 18 -24.54 14.58 11.06
C LEU A 18 -23.99 15.88 11.68
N VAL A 19 -22.67 15.99 11.82
CA VAL A 19 -22.01 17.18 12.38
C VAL A 19 -22.25 18.39 11.47
N GLY A 20 -22.11 18.22 10.16
CA GLY A 20 -22.38 19.27 9.18
C GLY A 20 -23.82 19.79 9.27
N TYR A 21 -24.80 18.90 9.40
CA TYR A 21 -26.20 19.27 9.59
C TYR A 21 -26.43 20.03 10.89
N LEU A 22 -25.87 19.56 12.02
CA LEU A 22 -25.97 20.24 13.31
C LEU A 22 -25.37 21.66 13.26
N MET A 23 -24.18 21.79 12.68
CA MET A 23 -23.52 23.09 12.52
C MET A 23 -24.33 24.03 11.63
N LEU A 24 -24.85 23.56 10.49
CA LEU A 24 -25.70 24.36 9.62
C LEU A 24 -26.97 24.84 10.32
N ASN A 25 -27.63 23.98 11.10
CA ASN A 25 -28.83 24.36 11.84
C ASN A 25 -28.56 25.44 12.89
N LEU A 26 -27.40 25.41 13.54
CA LEU A 26 -27.03 26.45 14.52
C LEU A 26 -26.92 27.83 13.87
N PHE A 27 -26.47 27.93 12.60
CA PHE A 27 -26.42 29.22 11.89
C PHE A 27 -27.80 29.79 11.56
N PHE A 28 -28.81 28.94 11.35
CA PHE A 28 -30.17 29.39 10.99
C PHE A 28 -31.12 29.49 12.20
N ASN A 29 -30.70 29.00 13.37
CA ASN A 29 -31.53 29.03 14.58
C ASN A 29 -31.59 30.45 15.17
N LYS A 30 -32.80 30.97 15.37
CA LYS A 30 -33.05 32.30 15.96
C LYS A 30 -33.35 32.25 17.46
N PHE A 31 -33.65 31.07 18.02
CA PHE A 31 -33.99 30.91 19.43
C PHE A 31 -32.71 30.89 20.28
N ASN A 32 -32.78 31.51 21.45
CA ASN A 32 -31.66 31.58 22.39
C ASN A 32 -32.05 30.95 23.73
N ASN A 33 -31.17 30.10 24.26
CA ASN A 33 -31.27 29.58 25.62
C ASN A 33 -29.93 29.77 26.35
N ARG A 34 -29.83 30.82 27.17
CA ARG A 34 -28.59 31.20 27.88
C ARG A 34 -28.38 30.49 29.21
N PHE A 35 -29.41 29.82 29.73
CA PHE A 35 -29.36 29.18 31.04
C PHE A 35 -28.98 27.69 30.97
N LEU A 36 -28.80 27.14 29.76
CA LEU A 36 -28.33 25.79 29.54
C LEU A 36 -26.81 25.73 29.74
N LEU A 37 -26.37 25.60 30.99
CA LEU A 37 -24.94 25.54 31.36
C LEU A 37 -24.39 24.11 31.45
N GLU A 38 -25.25 23.14 31.79
CA GLU A 38 -24.86 21.75 31.99
C GLU A 38 -25.83 20.78 31.30
N GLY A 39 -25.31 19.62 30.91
CA GLY A 39 -26.04 18.62 30.16
C GLY A 39 -25.47 17.22 30.34
N GLN A 40 -25.38 16.72 31.58
CA GLN A 40 -24.76 15.42 31.88
C GLN A 40 -25.31 14.26 31.02
N SER A 41 -26.61 14.29 30.69
CA SER A 41 -27.24 13.28 29.85
C SER A 41 -26.75 13.31 28.39
N ILE A 42 -26.59 14.49 27.78
CA ILE A 42 -26.06 14.61 26.42
C ILE A 42 -24.56 14.29 26.39
N GLU A 43 -23.84 14.67 27.45
CA GLU A 43 -22.43 14.32 27.62
C GLU A 43 -22.22 12.80 27.61
N LEU A 44 -23.04 12.07 28.39
CA LEU A 44 -22.99 10.62 28.40
C LEU A 44 -23.24 10.03 27.01
N ILE A 45 -24.23 10.56 26.28
CA ILE A 45 -24.59 10.07 24.93
C ILE A 45 -23.44 10.29 23.94
N TRP A 46 -22.88 11.50 23.87
CA TRP A 46 -21.81 11.81 22.92
C TRP A 46 -20.46 11.18 23.29
N THR A 47 -20.32 10.60 24.48
CA THR A 47 -19.13 9.84 24.87
C THR A 47 -19.29 8.36 24.54
N ILE A 48 -20.44 7.77 24.86
CA ILE A 48 -20.71 6.35 24.59
C ILE A 48 -20.85 6.08 23.09
N LEU A 49 -21.54 6.94 22.35
CA LEU A 49 -21.82 6.70 20.93
C LEU A 49 -20.54 6.62 20.08
N PRO A 50 -19.59 7.57 20.16
CA PRO A 50 -18.30 7.45 19.47
C PRO A 50 -17.50 6.22 19.90
N ALA A 51 -17.50 5.86 21.20
CA ALA A 51 -16.79 4.67 21.67
C ALA A 51 -17.32 3.40 20.99
N ILE A 52 -18.64 3.26 20.86
CA ILE A 52 -19.26 2.14 20.13
C ILE A 52 -18.89 2.19 18.64
N THR A 53 -18.93 3.36 17.99
CA THR A 53 -18.55 3.47 16.57
C THR A 53 -17.09 3.07 16.31
N LEU A 54 -16.18 3.36 17.24
CA LEU A 54 -14.77 2.96 17.13
C LEU A 54 -14.62 1.44 17.22
N ILE A 55 -15.41 0.75 18.05
CA ILE A 55 -15.40 -0.72 18.11
C ILE A 55 -15.81 -1.33 16.77
N PHE A 56 -16.83 -0.76 16.11
CA PHE A 56 -17.27 -1.21 14.78
C PHE A 56 -16.25 -0.97 13.66
N ILE A 57 -15.35 0.00 13.82
CA ILE A 57 -14.22 0.21 12.92
C ILE A 57 -13.07 -0.75 13.26
N ALA A 58 -12.74 -0.88 14.56
CA ALA A 58 -11.59 -1.64 15.02
C ALA A 58 -11.71 -3.15 14.75
N MET A 59 -12.88 -3.75 14.96
CA MET A 59 -13.07 -5.20 14.78
C MET A 59 -12.71 -5.71 13.36
N PRO A 60 -13.27 -5.16 12.27
CA PRO A 60 -12.87 -5.58 10.92
C PRO A 60 -11.43 -5.19 10.57
N SER A 61 -10.90 -4.10 11.15
CA SER A 61 -9.51 -3.67 10.97
C SER A 61 -8.53 -4.71 11.52
N LEU A 62 -8.72 -5.12 12.77
CA LEU A 62 -7.88 -6.11 13.45
C LEU A 62 -7.97 -7.47 12.74
N ARG A 63 -9.17 -7.90 12.33
CA ARG A 63 -9.33 -9.12 11.54
C ARG A 63 -8.49 -9.07 10.25
N LEU A 64 -8.54 -7.96 9.52
CA LEU A 64 -7.77 -7.81 8.29
C LEU A 64 -6.26 -7.80 8.57
N LEU A 65 -5.82 -7.13 9.64
CA LEU A 65 -4.41 -7.10 10.05
C LEU A 65 -3.86 -8.52 10.27
N TYR A 66 -4.55 -9.35 11.04
CA TYR A 66 -4.12 -10.72 11.31
C TYR A 66 -4.14 -11.61 10.06
N LEU A 67 -5.11 -11.41 9.15
CA LEU A 67 -5.15 -12.15 7.88
C LEU A 67 -4.00 -11.78 6.93
N LEU A 68 -3.50 -10.54 7.00
CA LEU A 68 -2.35 -10.09 6.20
C LEU A 68 -1.01 -10.59 6.76
N ASP A 69 -0.92 -10.74 8.08
CA ASP A 69 0.28 -11.21 8.77
C ASP A 69 0.42 -12.75 8.76
N GLU A 70 -0.65 -13.47 8.43
CA GLU A 70 -0.63 -14.93 8.39
C GLU A 70 0.41 -15.45 7.38
N LEU A 71 1.37 -16.21 7.89
CA LEU A 71 2.50 -16.73 7.11
C LEU A 71 2.05 -17.92 6.26
N ASN A 72 1.71 -17.64 5.01
CA ASN A 72 1.55 -18.67 3.99
C ASN A 72 2.93 -19.23 3.57
N ASN A 73 3.01 -20.54 3.31
CA ASN A 73 4.21 -21.18 2.74
C ASN A 73 4.47 -20.62 1.33
N PRO A 74 5.46 -19.73 1.14
CA PRO A 74 5.70 -19.11 -0.15
C PRO A 74 6.46 -20.06 -1.06
N LEU A 75 6.13 -20.02 -2.36
CA LEU A 75 6.82 -20.83 -3.37
C LEU A 75 8.09 -20.16 -3.89
N ILE A 76 8.12 -18.83 -3.85
CA ILE A 76 9.21 -18.01 -4.39
C ILE A 76 9.55 -16.93 -3.39
N THR A 77 10.85 -16.76 -3.14
CA THR A 77 11.41 -15.65 -2.40
C THR A 77 12.18 -14.72 -3.34
N MET A 78 11.92 -13.43 -3.21
CA MET A 78 12.65 -12.38 -3.92
C MET A 78 13.18 -11.38 -2.91
N LYS A 79 14.45 -11.00 -3.06
CA LYS A 79 15.03 -9.90 -2.29
C LYS A 79 15.04 -8.63 -3.14
N ILE A 80 14.69 -7.54 -2.48
CA ILE A 80 14.50 -6.21 -3.07
C ILE A 80 15.40 -5.26 -2.30
N ILE A 81 16.28 -4.56 -3.01
CA ILE A 81 17.23 -3.63 -2.44
C ILE A 81 17.00 -2.24 -3.02
N GLY A 82 16.73 -1.28 -2.14
CA GLY A 82 16.62 0.13 -2.50
C GLY A 82 17.99 0.82 -2.59
N HIS A 83 18.20 1.58 -3.65
CA HIS A 83 19.38 2.40 -3.92
C HIS A 83 18.96 3.81 -4.38
N GLN A 84 19.84 4.80 -4.23
CA GLN A 84 19.72 6.12 -4.85
C GLN A 84 20.16 6.02 -6.34
N TRP A 85 19.26 6.06 -7.34
CA TRP A 85 17.80 6.07 -7.31
C TRP A 85 17.26 5.01 -8.27
N TYR A 86 17.34 3.75 -7.82
CA TYR A 86 16.93 2.57 -8.57
C TYR A 86 16.66 1.42 -7.59
N TRP A 87 16.13 0.31 -8.12
CA TRP A 87 15.88 -0.90 -7.35
C TRP A 87 16.70 -2.06 -7.92
N SER A 88 17.29 -2.86 -7.04
CA SER A 88 17.91 -4.14 -7.42
C SER A 88 17.04 -5.29 -6.92
N TYR A 89 16.93 -6.33 -7.74
CA TYR A 89 16.14 -7.52 -7.47
C TYR A 89 17.01 -8.76 -7.52
N GLU A 90 16.89 -9.63 -6.51
CA GLU A 90 17.61 -10.90 -6.43
C GLU A 90 16.61 -12.06 -6.29
N TYR A 91 16.75 -13.06 -7.16
CA TYR A 91 16.01 -14.33 -7.10
C TYR A 91 16.94 -15.43 -6.59
N SER A 92 17.18 -15.46 -5.27
CA SER A 92 18.13 -16.38 -4.64
C SER A 92 17.74 -17.86 -4.76
N ASP A 93 16.45 -18.15 -4.93
CA ASP A 93 15.94 -19.51 -5.05
C ASP A 93 16.30 -20.14 -6.41
N PHE A 94 16.68 -19.35 -7.42
CA PHE A 94 16.91 -19.78 -8.79
C PHE A 94 18.20 -19.17 -9.36
N ASN A 95 19.29 -19.95 -9.40
CA ASN A 95 20.57 -19.60 -10.04
C ASN A 95 21.17 -18.23 -9.64
N ASN A 96 20.76 -17.64 -8.51
CA ASN A 96 21.19 -16.31 -8.06
C ASN A 96 21.07 -15.21 -9.14
N ILE A 97 19.93 -15.15 -9.83
CA ILE A 97 19.67 -14.08 -10.79
C ILE A 97 19.56 -12.75 -10.04
N GLU A 98 20.33 -11.77 -10.47
CA GLU A 98 20.32 -10.40 -9.96
C GLU A 98 20.28 -9.40 -11.12
N PHE A 99 19.49 -8.34 -10.97
CA PHE A 99 19.48 -7.23 -11.92
C PHE A 99 19.02 -5.93 -11.27
N ASP A 100 19.43 -4.83 -11.90
CA ASP A 100 18.99 -3.49 -11.56
C ASP A 100 17.83 -3.03 -12.45
N SER A 101 16.96 -2.20 -11.89
CA SER A 101 15.78 -1.66 -12.55
C SER A 101 15.78 -0.13 -12.42
N TYR A 102 16.01 0.53 -13.55
CA TYR A 102 16.03 1.98 -13.69
C TYR A 102 14.82 2.48 -14.46
N MET A 103 14.37 3.68 -14.12
CA MET A 103 13.34 4.38 -14.90
C MET A 103 13.83 4.66 -16.32
N ILE A 104 13.01 4.34 -17.32
CA ILE A 104 13.31 4.73 -18.70
C ILE A 104 13.19 6.25 -18.83
N GLN A 105 14.20 6.89 -19.43
CA GLN A 105 14.20 8.34 -19.64
C GLN A 105 13.12 8.74 -20.64
N THR A 106 12.52 9.92 -20.44
CA THR A 106 11.40 10.40 -21.29
C THR A 106 11.75 10.43 -22.79
N ASN A 107 13.00 10.67 -23.14
CA ASN A 107 13.47 10.72 -24.53
C ASN A 107 13.61 9.33 -25.18
N GLU A 108 13.67 8.27 -24.38
CA GLU A 108 13.83 6.87 -24.81
C GLU A 108 12.52 6.07 -24.73
N LEU A 109 11.44 6.70 -24.24
CA LEU A 109 10.14 6.07 -24.13
C LEU A 109 9.58 5.71 -25.51
N LYS A 110 9.00 4.51 -25.60
CA LYS A 110 8.16 4.12 -26.73
C LYS A 110 6.80 4.80 -26.61
N ASN A 111 6.07 4.92 -27.72
CA ASN A 111 4.76 5.58 -27.76
C ASN A 111 3.72 4.97 -26.80
N ASP A 112 3.86 3.67 -26.49
CA ASP A 112 2.94 2.93 -25.61
C ASP A 112 3.41 2.85 -24.15
N SER A 113 4.50 3.55 -23.81
CA SER A 113 5.08 3.54 -22.46
C SER A 113 4.53 4.66 -21.57
N PHE A 114 4.48 4.39 -20.28
CA PHE A 114 4.05 5.34 -19.26
C PHE A 114 5.23 6.16 -18.75
N ARG A 115 5.13 7.49 -18.93
CA ARG A 115 6.12 8.45 -18.40
C ARG A 115 6.25 8.31 -16.87
N LEU A 116 7.49 8.21 -16.40
CA LEU A 116 7.89 8.05 -15.00
C LEU A 116 7.52 6.72 -14.32
N LEU A 117 6.95 5.77 -15.06
CA LEU A 117 6.50 4.49 -14.50
C LEU A 117 7.20 3.29 -15.13
N ASP A 118 7.47 3.32 -16.43
CA ASP A 118 8.19 2.21 -17.07
C ASP A 118 9.67 2.19 -16.66
N VAL A 119 10.17 0.95 -16.57
CA VAL A 119 11.56 0.61 -16.23
C VAL A 119 12.19 -0.21 -17.35
N ASP A 120 13.51 -0.22 -17.40
CA ASP A 120 14.30 -1.03 -18.33
C ASP A 120 14.13 -2.55 -18.08
N ASN A 121 14.23 -2.97 -16.81
CA ASN A 121 14.08 -4.35 -16.38
C ASN A 121 12.91 -4.47 -15.41
N ARG A 122 11.87 -5.21 -15.82
CA ARG A 122 10.70 -5.49 -14.98
C ARG A 122 10.95 -6.70 -14.10
N ILE A 123 10.33 -6.69 -12.92
CA ILE A 123 10.21 -7.87 -12.08
C ILE A 123 9.28 -8.86 -12.80
N ILE A 124 9.70 -10.10 -13.03
CA ILE A 124 8.82 -11.15 -13.58
C ILE A 124 8.45 -12.13 -12.47
N LEU A 125 7.16 -12.35 -12.27
CA LEU A 125 6.63 -13.21 -11.22
C LEU A 125 5.49 -14.09 -11.75
N PRO A 126 5.37 -15.36 -11.32
CA PRO A 126 4.27 -16.20 -11.74
C PRO A 126 2.99 -15.83 -11.00
N MET A 127 1.89 -15.77 -11.74
CA MET A 127 0.55 -15.64 -11.17
C MET A 127 0.14 -16.92 -10.43
N ASN A 128 -0.85 -16.78 -9.55
CA ASN A 128 -1.44 -17.84 -8.74
C ASN A 128 -0.49 -18.53 -7.74
N ASN A 129 0.62 -17.87 -7.41
CA ASN A 129 1.59 -18.37 -6.45
C ASN A 129 1.74 -17.37 -5.29
N GLN A 130 1.98 -17.90 -4.09
CA GLN A 130 2.35 -17.08 -2.93
C GLN A 130 3.83 -16.67 -3.06
N ILE A 131 4.07 -15.36 -3.06
CA ILE A 131 5.40 -14.78 -3.23
C ILE A 131 5.80 -14.09 -1.93
N ARG A 132 6.99 -14.42 -1.43
CA ARG A 132 7.63 -13.72 -0.31
C ARG A 132 8.59 -12.69 -0.86
N ILE A 133 8.51 -11.48 -0.33
CA ILE A 133 9.50 -10.44 -0.58
C ILE A 133 10.27 -10.11 0.69
N LEU A 134 11.57 -9.87 0.50
CA LEU A 134 12.52 -9.43 1.51
C LEU A 134 13.05 -8.08 1.08
N VAL A 135 12.66 -7.01 1.79
CA VAL A 135 12.94 -5.63 1.41
C VAL A 135 13.98 -5.04 2.35
N THR A 136 15.06 -4.49 1.80
CA THR A 136 16.13 -3.78 2.50
C THR A 136 16.63 -2.61 1.64
N ALA A 137 17.49 -1.76 2.18
CA ALA A 137 18.20 -0.73 1.41
C ALA A 137 19.71 -0.83 1.63
N ASN A 138 20.48 -0.27 0.70
CA ASN A 138 21.94 -0.22 0.80
C ASN A 138 22.48 1.17 1.19
N ASP A 139 21.65 2.22 1.14
CA ASP A 139 22.06 3.60 1.40
C ASP A 139 21.16 4.32 2.42
N VAL A 140 20.06 4.91 1.98
CA VAL A 140 19.06 5.64 2.77
C VAL A 140 17.78 4.83 2.89
N ILE A 141 16.78 5.36 3.59
CA ILE A 141 15.47 4.70 3.67
C ILE A 141 14.75 4.91 2.34
N HIS A 142 14.15 3.84 1.84
CA HIS A 142 13.19 3.85 0.72
C HIS A 142 11.91 3.13 1.15
N SER A 143 10.89 3.07 0.28
CA SER A 143 9.70 2.27 0.56
C SER A 143 9.17 1.65 -0.72
N TRP A 144 9.22 0.32 -0.79
CA TRP A 144 8.78 -0.45 -1.94
C TRP A 144 7.26 -0.60 -1.91
N THR A 145 6.58 0.01 -2.87
CA THR A 145 5.11 0.16 -2.85
C THR A 145 4.53 -0.21 -4.20
N VAL A 146 3.58 -1.16 -4.21
CA VAL A 146 2.76 -1.51 -5.37
C VAL A 146 1.27 -1.43 -4.95
N PRO A 147 0.61 -0.28 -5.17
CA PRO A 147 -0.73 -0.01 -4.61
C PRO A 147 -1.80 -1.02 -5.02
N SER A 148 -1.77 -1.48 -6.27
CA SER A 148 -2.73 -2.46 -6.79
C SER A 148 -2.66 -3.83 -6.11
N LEU A 149 -1.51 -4.15 -5.49
CA LEU A 149 -1.33 -5.36 -4.68
C LEU A 149 -1.58 -5.11 -3.20
N GLY A 150 -1.80 -3.84 -2.80
CA GLY A 150 -1.94 -3.46 -1.40
C GLY A 150 -0.66 -3.60 -0.59
N VAL A 151 0.51 -3.57 -1.25
CA VAL A 151 1.81 -3.75 -0.60
C VAL A 151 2.54 -2.41 -0.50
N LYS A 152 2.99 -2.09 0.72
CA LYS A 152 3.91 -1.00 1.03
C LYS A 152 4.85 -1.47 2.14
N ILE A 153 6.15 -1.48 1.90
CA ILE A 153 7.14 -1.95 2.88
C ILE A 153 8.37 -1.07 2.80
N ASP A 154 8.80 -0.57 3.96
CA ASP A 154 9.98 0.27 4.03
C ASP A 154 11.25 -0.56 3.84
N ALA A 155 12.12 -0.08 2.97
CA ALA A 155 13.47 -0.58 2.74
C ALA A 155 14.39 0.21 3.67
N THR A 156 14.89 -0.44 4.73
CA THR A 156 15.69 0.22 5.77
C THR A 156 17.10 -0.35 5.79
N PRO A 157 18.16 0.47 5.71
CA PRO A 157 19.53 -0.03 5.77
C PRO A 157 19.79 -0.81 7.06
N GLY A 158 20.38 -2.00 6.94
CA GLY A 158 20.66 -2.87 8.08
C GLY A 158 19.46 -3.66 8.62
N ARG A 159 18.30 -3.63 7.95
CA ARG A 159 17.12 -4.40 8.34
C ARG A 159 16.43 -5.05 7.14
N LEU A 160 16.12 -6.32 7.28
CA LEU A 160 15.40 -7.10 6.28
C LEU A 160 13.91 -7.21 6.67
N ASN A 161 13.06 -6.43 6.02
CA ASN A 161 11.61 -6.52 6.22
C ASN A 161 11.02 -7.60 5.31
N GLN A 162 10.07 -8.37 5.83
CA GLN A 162 9.40 -9.42 5.07
C GLN A 162 7.92 -9.08 4.88
N SER A 163 7.39 -9.41 3.71
CA SER A 163 5.94 -9.51 3.49
C SER A 163 5.65 -10.57 2.44
N ASN A 164 4.38 -10.92 2.30
CA ASN A 164 3.91 -11.82 1.27
C ASN A 164 2.78 -11.16 0.47
N PHE A 165 2.70 -11.51 -0.81
CA PHE A 165 1.55 -11.16 -1.65
C PHE A 165 1.25 -12.27 -2.66
N PHE A 166 0.10 -12.13 -3.32
CA PHE A 166 -0.41 -13.07 -4.29
C PHE A 166 -0.91 -12.33 -5.54
N LEU A 167 -0.55 -12.84 -6.72
CA LEU A 167 -0.95 -12.29 -8.00
C LEU A 167 -2.09 -13.13 -8.59
N ASN A 168 -3.32 -12.61 -8.58
CA ASN A 168 -4.52 -13.35 -9.03
C ASN A 168 -4.74 -13.36 -10.56
N ARG A 169 -4.00 -12.55 -11.31
CA ARG A 169 -4.24 -12.34 -12.74
C ARG A 169 -2.96 -11.96 -13.48
N PRO A 170 -2.84 -12.27 -14.77
CA PRO A 170 -1.71 -11.81 -15.56
C PRO A 170 -1.81 -10.30 -15.82
N GLY A 171 -0.67 -9.67 -16.08
CA GLY A 171 -0.59 -8.25 -16.45
C GLY A 171 0.57 -7.53 -15.79
N VAL A 172 0.63 -6.20 -16.02
CA VAL A 172 1.68 -5.34 -15.50
C VAL A 172 1.12 -4.49 -14.35
N PHE A 173 1.81 -4.48 -13.23
CA PHE A 173 1.47 -3.74 -12.02
C PHE A 173 2.57 -2.71 -11.73
N PHE A 174 2.16 -1.48 -11.47
CA PHE A 174 3.07 -0.35 -11.29
C PHE A 174 3.12 0.09 -9.83
N GLY A 175 4.27 0.61 -9.44
CA GLY A 175 4.58 1.12 -8.12
C GLY A 175 5.60 2.24 -8.17
N GLN A 176 5.82 2.91 -7.04
CA GLN A 176 6.83 3.95 -6.88
C GLN A 176 7.41 3.92 -5.46
N CYS A 177 8.60 4.48 -5.30
CA CYS A 177 9.15 4.72 -3.96
C CYS A 177 8.23 5.65 -3.16
N SER A 178 7.86 5.24 -1.95
CA SER A 178 6.93 5.98 -1.08
C SER A 178 7.56 6.49 0.22
N GLU A 179 8.89 6.67 0.22
CA GLU A 179 9.67 7.29 1.29
C GLU A 179 10.75 8.21 0.72
N ILE A 180 10.93 9.39 1.30
CA ILE A 180 11.80 10.43 0.72
C ILE A 180 13.28 10.00 0.74
N CYS A 181 13.87 9.83 -0.46
CA CYS A 181 15.21 9.26 -0.61
C CYS A 181 16.22 10.16 -1.37
N GLY A 182 15.89 11.44 -1.60
CA GLY A 182 16.77 12.44 -2.19
C GLY A 182 16.28 13.01 -3.53
N ALA A 183 17.21 13.51 -4.35
CA ALA A 183 16.91 14.34 -5.52
C ALA A 183 16.00 13.66 -6.55
N ASN A 184 16.21 12.37 -6.82
CA ASN A 184 15.42 11.61 -7.79
C ASN A 184 14.40 10.66 -7.14
N HIS A 185 13.91 11.01 -5.94
CA HIS A 185 12.88 10.24 -5.24
C HIS A 185 11.67 9.89 -6.12
N SER A 186 11.23 10.82 -6.96
CA SER A 186 10.10 10.64 -7.88
C SER A 186 10.40 9.77 -9.12
N PHE A 187 11.63 9.31 -9.29
CA PHE A 187 12.14 8.71 -10.54
C PHE A 187 12.72 7.30 -10.37
N MET A 188 12.24 6.57 -9.36
CA MET A 188 12.59 5.16 -9.13
C MET A 188 11.33 4.29 -9.01
N PRO A 189 10.61 4.09 -10.15
CA PRO A 189 9.39 3.32 -10.19
C PRO A 189 9.67 1.82 -10.04
N ILE A 190 8.59 1.07 -9.83
CA ILE A 190 8.58 -0.38 -9.67
C ILE A 190 7.61 -0.93 -10.70
N VAL A 191 8.00 -1.97 -11.43
CA VAL A 191 7.13 -2.63 -12.38
C VAL A 191 7.20 -4.14 -12.20
N ILE A 192 6.05 -4.75 -11.96
CA ILE A 192 5.89 -6.20 -11.86
C ILE A 192 5.09 -6.69 -13.06
N GLU A 193 5.62 -7.67 -13.76
CA GLU A 193 4.93 -8.43 -14.78
C GLU A 193 4.52 -9.79 -14.23
N SER A 194 3.21 -9.99 -14.10
CA SER A 194 2.62 -11.25 -13.68
C SER A 194 2.37 -12.12 -14.90
N VAL A 195 3.05 -13.27 -14.96
CA VAL A 195 3.02 -14.21 -16.09
C VAL A 195 2.53 -15.60 -15.68
N LEU A 196 2.29 -16.47 -16.65
CA LEU A 196 2.07 -17.90 -16.40
C LEU A 196 3.36 -18.56 -15.88
N MET A 197 3.23 -19.60 -15.06
CA MET A 197 4.37 -20.33 -14.50
C MET A 197 5.33 -20.86 -15.58
N GLU A 198 4.81 -21.34 -16.71
CA GLU A 198 5.63 -21.80 -17.84
C GLU A 198 6.51 -20.69 -18.41
N ASN A 199 5.96 -19.48 -18.58
CA ASN A 199 6.71 -18.32 -19.06
C ASN A 199 7.74 -17.85 -18.03
N PHE A 200 7.41 -17.90 -16.74
CA PHE A 200 8.34 -17.60 -15.67
C PHE A 200 9.53 -18.58 -15.68
N LEU A 201 9.27 -19.88 -15.80
CA LEU A 201 10.32 -20.90 -15.89
C LEU A 201 11.18 -20.75 -17.15
N ASN A 202 10.59 -20.36 -18.29
CA ASN A 202 11.35 -20.07 -19.50
C ASN A 202 12.20 -18.81 -19.38
N TRP A 203 11.77 -17.82 -18.60
CA TRP A 203 12.53 -16.59 -18.37
C TRP A 203 13.70 -16.81 -17.39
N ILE A 204 13.52 -17.70 -16.42
CA ILE A 204 14.50 -17.93 -15.35
C ILE A 204 15.63 -18.89 -15.74
N ASN A 205 15.45 -19.66 -16.82
CA ASN A 205 16.43 -20.61 -17.36
C ASN A 205 17.27 -19.97 -18.47
#